data_AF-A0A3N5YJZ9-F1
#
_entry.id   AF-A0A3N5YJZ9-F1
#
_cell.length_a   1.000
_cell.length_b   1.000
_cell.length_c   1.000
_cell.angle_alpha   90.00
_cell.angle_beta   90.00
_cell.angle_gamma   90.00
#
_symmetry.space_group_name_H-M   'P 1'
#
loop_
_entity.id
_entity.type
_entity.pdbx_description
1 polymer ?
#
loop_
_entity_poly.entity_id
_entity_poly.type
_entity_poly.pdbx_seq_one_letter_code
_entity_poly.pdbx_strand_id
1 'polypeptide(L)' 'MRFKAVIFDLDGTLLDSLEDLADAMNSVLARNRLPSHPVEAYRCFVGDGIAMLVQRALPFQL' A
#
# COMPACT_ATOMS: atom_id res chain seq x y z
N MET A 1 -7.40 -33.73 -7.78
CA MET A 1 -8.49 -32.75 -7.95
C MET A 1 -8.28 -32.03 -9.28
N ARG A 2 -9.34 -31.75 -10.06
CA ARG A 2 -9.23 -31.01 -11.33
C ARG A 2 -10.01 -29.71 -11.21
N PHE A 3 -9.30 -28.59 -11.09
CA PHE A 3 -9.88 -27.25 -11.01
C PHE A 3 -10.29 -26.78 -12.41
N LYS A 4 -11.45 -26.11 -12.53
CA LYS A 4 -11.95 -25.55 -13.79
C LYS A 4 -11.54 -24.09 -14.00
N ALA A 5 -11.25 -23.38 -12.92
CA ALA A 5 -10.76 -22.01 -12.92
C ALA A 5 -10.01 -21.73 -11.61
N VAL A 6 -9.12 -20.73 -11.65
CA VAL A 6 -8.43 -20.17 -10.48
C VAL A 6 -8.45 -18.66 -10.64
N ILE A 7 -8.75 -17.95 -9.55
CA ILE A 7 -8.71 -16.48 -9.50
C ILE A 7 -7.54 -16.13 -8.58
N PHE A 8 -6.70 -15.21 -9.04
CA PHE A 8 -5.60 -14.69 -8.27
C PHE A 8 -5.87 -13.23 -7.96
N ASP A 9 -5.54 -12.84 -6.74
CA ASP A 9 -5.34 -11.45 -6.44
C ASP A 9 -4.08 -10.94 -7.17
N LEU A 10 -3.95 -9.63 -7.34
CA LEU A 10 -2.81 -9.03 -8.03
C LEU A 10 -1.71 -8.68 -7.04
N ASP A 11 -1.99 -7.74 -6.15
CA ASP A 11 -1.04 -7.16 -5.21
C ASP A 11 -0.70 -8.15 -4.09
N GLY A 12 0.59 -8.44 -3.91
CA GLY A 12 1.06 -9.40 -2.92
C GLY A 12 0.76 -10.87 -3.25
N THR A 13 0.17 -11.16 -4.42
CA THR A 13 -0.03 -12.53 -4.93
C THR A 13 0.71 -12.76 -6.24
N LEU A 14 0.42 -11.97 -7.28
CA LEU A 14 1.10 -12.06 -8.57
C LEU A 14 2.25 -11.07 -8.70
N LEU A 15 2.16 -9.91 -8.02
CA LEU A 15 3.16 -8.86 -8.03
C LEU A 15 3.57 -8.48 -6.61
N ASP A 16 4.88 -8.26 -6.39
CA ASP A 16 5.36 -7.54 -5.21
C ASP A 16 5.34 -6.04 -5.51
N SER A 17 4.18 -5.41 -5.29
CA SER A 17 3.93 -3.99 -5.56
C SER A 17 4.21 -3.08 -4.35
N LEU A 18 4.83 -3.61 -3.29
CA LEU A 18 5.01 -2.89 -2.04
C LEU A 18 5.89 -1.64 -2.20
N GLU A 19 7.00 -1.77 -2.93
CA GLU A 19 7.96 -0.68 -3.16
C GLU A 19 7.33 0.43 -4.00
N ASP A 20 6.65 0.08 -5.09
CA ASP A 20 5.93 1.03 -5.94
C ASP A 20 4.86 1.80 -5.16
N LEU A 21 4.14 1.12 -4.27
CA LEU A 21 3.12 1.75 -3.44
C LEU A 21 3.73 2.69 -2.40
N ALA A 22 4.84 2.28 -1.78
CA ALA A 22 5.57 3.09 -0.83
C ALA A 22 6.10 4.37 -1.49
N ASP A 23 6.68 4.26 -2.68
CA ASP A 23 7.18 5.39 -3.46
C ASP A 23 6.06 6.36 -3.85
N ALA A 24 4.93 5.82 -4.35
CA ALA A 24 3.77 6.63 -4.72
C ALA A 24 3.22 7.42 -3.52
N MET A 25 3.03 6.75 -2.38
CA MET A 25 2.46 7.40 -1.20
C MET A 25 3.47 8.35 -0.54
N ASN A 26 4.75 8.00 -0.46
CA ASN A 26 5.81 8.90 0.02
C ASN A 26 5.94 10.15 -0.85
N SER A 27 5.76 10.04 -2.17
CA SER A 27 5.71 11.19 -3.08
C SER A 27 4.54 12.13 -2.74
N VAL A 28 3.36 11.58 -2.43
CA VAL A 28 2.20 12.37 -1.98
C VAL A 28 2.47 13.05 -0.64
N LEU A 29 3.03 12.34 0.34
CA LEU A 29 3.39 12.89 1.66
C LEU A 29 4.40 14.03 1.52
N ALA A 30 5.47 13.82 0.75
CA ALA A 30 6.50 14.82 0.51
C ALA A 30 5.93 16.10 -0.14
N ARG A 31 5.04 15.97 -1.13
CA ARG A 31 4.36 17.12 -1.77
C ARG A 31 3.53 17.93 -0.79
N ASN A 32 2.96 17.28 0.23
CA ASN A 32 2.18 17.91 1.28
C ASN A 32 3.02 18.30 2.52
N ARG A 33 4.35 18.17 2.46
CA ARG A 33 5.29 18.45 3.57
C ARG A 33 4.99 17.62 4.83
N LEU A 34 4.53 16.39 4.63
CA LEU A 34 4.27 15.43 5.69
C LEU A 34 5.43 14.43 5.81
N PRO A 35 5.65 13.81 6.99
CA PRO A 35 6.67 12.79 7.18
C PRO A 35 6.42 11.58 6.27
N SER A 36 7.48 11.08 5.62
CA SER A 36 7.47 9.83 4.86
C SER A 36 7.69 8.62 5.76
N HIS A 37 7.37 7.43 5.23
CA HIS A 37 7.55 6.16 5.94
C HIS A 37 8.55 5.25 5.20
N PRO A 38 9.27 4.37 5.92
CA PRO A 38 10.05 3.32 5.28
C PRO A 38 9.14 2.32 4.56
N VAL A 39 9.63 1.65 3.52
CA VAL A 39 8.87 0.70 2.69
C VAL A 39 8.23 -0.40 3.54
N GLU A 40 8.91 -0.85 4.58
CA GLU A 40 8.45 -1.91 5.46
C GLU A 40 7.18 -1.54 6.23
N ALA A 41 6.99 -0.25 6.55
CA ALA A 41 5.78 0.22 7.24
C ALA A 41 4.52 0.02 6.38
N TYR A 42 4.66 0.08 5.05
CA TYR A 42 3.55 -0.07 4.13
C TYR A 42 2.91 -1.46 4.17
N ARG A 43 3.61 -2.49 4.66
CA ARG A 43 3.03 -3.83 4.89
C ARG A 43 1.85 -3.80 5.87
N CYS A 44 1.87 -2.87 6.82
CA CYS A 44 0.79 -2.67 7.78
C CYS A 44 -0.26 -1.66 7.30
N PHE A 45 -0.01 -0.96 6.19
CA PHE A 45 -0.91 0.05 5.64
C PHE A 45 -1.83 -0.51 4.55
N VAL A 46 -1.34 -1.47 3.77
CA VAL A 46 -2.07 -2.12 2.67
C VAL A 46 -3.12 -3.13 3.13
N GLY A 47 -4.06 -3.46 2.25
CA GLY A 47 -5.06 -4.52 2.44
C GLY A 47 -6.52 -4.05 2.41
N ASP A 48 -6.80 -2.79 2.74
CA ASP A 48 -8.17 -2.24 2.86
C ASP A 48 -8.47 -1.13 1.84
N GLY A 49 -7.75 -1.16 0.71
CA GLY A 49 -7.86 -0.17 -0.35
C GLY A 49 -7.19 1.17 -0.05
N ILE A 50 -7.28 2.08 -1.02
CA ILE A 50 -6.48 3.31 -1.04
C ILE A 50 -6.88 4.32 0.05
N ALA A 51 -8.16 4.41 0.41
CA ALA A 51 -8.61 5.33 1.45
C ALA A 51 -7.98 4.98 2.80
N MET A 52 -7.92 3.69 3.12
CA MET A 52 -7.32 3.23 4.37
C MET A 52 -5.80 3.35 4.34
N LEU A 53 -5.15 3.11 3.19
CA LEU A 53 -3.73 3.38 3.00
C LEU A 53 -3.39 4.83 3.34
N VAL A 54 -4.13 5.79 2.76
CA VAL A 54 -3.93 7.22 3.01
C VAL A 54 -4.16 7.54 4.49
N GLN A 55 -5.26 7.06 5.07
CA GLN A 55 -5.58 7.30 6.48
C GLN A 55 -4.49 6.77 7.43
N ARG A 56 -3.93 5.59 7.15
CA ARG A 56 -2.86 4.99 7.95
C ARG A 56 -1.51 5.68 7.77
N ALA A 57 -1.24 6.23 6.58
CA ALA A 57 0.00 6.93 6.27
C ALA A 57 0.02 8.37 6.81
N LEU A 58 -1.14 8.98 7.06
CA LEU A 58 -1.23 10.32 7.66
C LEU A 58 -0.91 10.28 9.15
N PRO A 59 -0.26 11.33 9.70
CA PRO A 59 -0.05 11.45 11.14
C PRO A 59 -1.39 11.54 11.88
N PHE A 60 -1.44 11.00 13.11
CA PHE A 60 -2.67 10.83 13.90
C PHE A 60 -3.32 12.15 14.40
N GLN A 61 -2.87 13.31 13.92
CA GLN A 61 -3.36 14.62 14.31
C GLN A 61 -3.55 15.49 13.06
N LEU A 62 -4.80 15.55 12.60
CA LEU A 62 -5.37 16.68 11.86
C LEU A 62 -6.59 17.17 12.62
#